data_AF-A0A317G5G2-F1
#
_entry.id   AF-A0A317G5G2-F1
#
_cell.length_a   1.000
_cell.length_b   1.000
_cell.length_c   1.000
_cell.angle_alpha   90.00
_cell.angle_beta   90.00
_cell.angle_gamma   90.00
#
_symmetry.space_group_name_H-M   'P 1'
#
loop_
_entity.id
_entity.type
_entity.pdbx_description
1 polymer ?
#
loop_
_entity_poly.entity_id
_entity_poly.type
_entity_poly.pdbx_seq_one_letter_code
_entity_poly.pdbx_strand_id
1 'polypeptide(L)' 'MKKVQAACICQTLHFCQREEMSKEENEKLAIQELESYKASLEKNNTEYRILEEKKQDDGTIIIKIIKQYSNSPIGEYLQN' A
#
# COMPACT_ATOMS: atom_id res chain seq x y z
N MET A 1 -9.33 8.44 -28.83
CA MET A 1 -9.46 8.17 -27.38
C MET A 1 -9.25 6.68 -27.15
N LYS A 2 -8.68 6.27 -26.00
CA LYS A 2 -8.47 4.86 -25.67
C LYS A 2 -9.52 4.37 -24.66
N LYS A 3 -10.01 3.14 -24.84
CA LYS A 3 -10.85 2.43 -23.86
C LYS A 3 -9.94 1.55 -23.00
N VAL A 4 -9.94 1.76 -21.69
CA VAL A 4 -9.21 0.90 -20.74
C VAL A 4 -9.98 -0.41 -20.58
N GLN A 5 -9.30 -1.54 -20.76
CA GLN A 5 -9.88 -2.88 -20.59
C GLN A 5 -9.56 -3.46 -19.21
N ALA A 6 -8.35 -3.24 -18.73
CA ALA A 6 -7.92 -3.54 -17.37
C ALA A 6 -6.84 -2.53 -16.94
N ALA A 7 -6.75 -2.24 -15.63
CA ALA A 7 -5.68 -1.42 -15.08
C ALA A 7 -5.43 -1.67 -13.59
N CYS A 8 -4.15 -1.76 -13.24
CA CYS A 8 -3.65 -1.67 -11.88
C CYS A 8 -2.60 -0.55 -11.79
N ILE A 9 -2.35 -0.07 -10.58
CA ILE A 9 -1.28 0.87 -10.26
C ILE A 9 -0.27 0.20 -9.32
N CYS A 10 1.01 0.32 -9.64
CA CYS A 10 2.11 -0.04 -8.76
C CYS A 10 2.56 1.20 -7.98
N GLN A 11 2.64 1.10 -6.66
CA GLN A 11 3.07 2.18 -5.79
C GLN A 11 4.09 1.68 -4.77
N THR A 12 5.04 2.55 -4.43
CA THR A 12 5.88 2.39 -3.24
C THR A 12 5.37 3.40 -2.22
N LEU A 13 4.94 2.93 -1.06
CA LEU A 13 4.36 3.74 0.00
C LEU A 13 5.25 3.65 1.23
N HIS A 14 5.47 4.80 1.88
CA HIS A 14 6.26 4.91 3.11
C HIS A 14 5.31 5.32 4.23
N PHE A 15 5.20 4.47 5.25
CA PHE A 15 4.40 4.68 6.45
C PHE A 15 5.30 5.14 7.59
N CYS A 16 4.85 6.22 8.21
CA CYS A 16 5.58 7.10 9.11
C CYS A 16 6.79 7.84 8.47
N GLN A 17 6.79 9.17 8.61
CA GLN A 17 7.90 10.07 8.32
C GLN A 17 7.78 11.32 9.22
N ARG A 18 8.02 11.15 10.52
CA ARG A 18 8.14 12.26 11.46
C ARG A 18 9.54 12.24 12.07
N GLU A 19 10.36 13.19 11.67
CA GLU A 19 11.79 13.25 12.01
C GLU A 19 12.06 13.42 13.52
N GLU A 20 11.08 13.92 14.27
CA GLU A 20 11.22 14.26 15.70
C GLU A 20 10.76 13.16 16.67
N MET A 21 10.35 11.99 16.18
CA MET A 21 9.80 10.90 17.01
C MET A 21 10.85 9.81 17.29
N SER A 22 10.73 9.14 18.45
CA SER A 22 11.59 8.00 18.74
C SER A 22 11.28 6.81 17.83
N LYS A 23 12.25 5.90 17.67
CA LYS A 23 12.09 4.68 16.87
C LYS A 23 10.85 3.86 17.26
N GLU A 24 10.60 3.70 18.55
CA GLU A 24 9.46 2.91 19.04
C GLU A 24 8.11 3.56 18.72
N GLU A 25 8.06 4.89 18.77
CA GLU A 25 6.86 5.64 18.40
C GLU A 25 6.62 5.59 16.89
N ASN A 26 7.69 5.71 16.09
CA ASN A 26 7.63 5.55 14.64
C ASN A 26 7.14 4.16 14.27
N GLU A 27 7.64 3.10 14.91
CA GLU A 27 7.19 1.73 14.62
C GLU A 27 5.70 1.54 14.94
N LYS A 28 5.25 2.00 16.11
CA LYS A 28 3.83 1.91 16.48
C LYS A 28 2.93 2.66 15.49
N LEU A 29 3.32 3.88 15.13
CA LEU A 29 2.54 4.70 14.20
C LEU A 29 2.55 4.11 12.78
N ALA A 30 3.71 3.65 12.28
CA ALA A 30 3.82 3.03 10.97
C ALA A 30 2.95 1.78 10.86
N ILE A 31 2.93 0.93 11.89
CA ILE A 31 2.05 -0.24 11.94
C ILE A 31 0.58 0.19 11.91
N GLN A 32 0.19 1.17 12.74
CA GLN A 32 -1.18 1.65 12.79
C GLN A 32 -1.65 2.25 11.45
N GLU A 33 -0.80 3.05 10.78
CA GLU A 33 -1.10 3.62 9.47
C GLU A 33 -1.21 2.55 8.39
N LEU A 34 -0.31 1.55 8.40
CA LEU A 34 -0.34 0.44 7.45
C LEU A 34 -1.62 -0.40 7.59
N GLU A 35 -2.00 -0.74 8.82
CA GLU A 35 -3.23 -1.50 9.10
C GLU A 35 -4.47 -0.70 8.71
N SER A 36 -4.49 0.61 9.00
CA SER A 36 -5.59 1.49 8.57
C SER A 36 -5.70 1.57 7.05
N TYR A 37 -4.56 1.61 6.35
CA TYR A 37 -4.52 1.60 4.89
C TYR A 37 -5.04 0.28 4.32
N LYS A 38 -4.57 -0.87 4.82
CA LYS A 38 -5.06 -2.20 4.42
C LYS A 38 -6.57 -2.31 4.66
N ALA A 39 -7.06 -1.94 5.85
CA ALA A 39 -8.48 -1.95 6.18
C ALA A 39 -9.32 -1.06 5.25
N SER A 40 -8.77 0.06 4.78
CA SER A 40 -9.44 0.93 3.80
C SER A 40 -9.55 0.29 2.42
N LEU A 41 -8.54 -0.49 1.99
CA LEU A 41 -8.60 -1.24 0.75
C LEU A 41 -9.67 -2.34 0.83
N GLU A 42 -9.70 -3.10 1.92
CA GLU A 42 -10.71 -4.15 2.16
C GLU A 42 -12.12 -3.58 2.20
N LYS A 43 -12.33 -2.47 2.95
CA LYS A 43 -13.64 -1.80 3.04
C LYS A 43 -14.15 -1.36 1.67
N ASN A 44 -13.26 -0.92 0.80
CA ASN A 44 -13.59 -0.49 -0.56
C ASN A 44 -13.61 -1.64 -1.57
N ASN A 45 -13.39 -2.89 -1.14
CA ASN A 45 -13.22 -4.07 -2.00
C ASN A 45 -12.21 -3.81 -3.13
N THR A 46 -11.17 -3.03 -2.85
CA THR A 46 -10.10 -2.74 -3.81
C THR A 46 -9.25 -3.99 -3.92
N GLU A 47 -9.11 -4.57 -5.11
CA GLU A 47 -8.23 -5.72 -5.32
C GLU A 47 -6.77 -5.28 -5.29
N TYR A 48 -5.92 -5.93 -4.50
CA TYR A 48 -4.50 -5.59 -4.39
C TYR A 48 -3.63 -6.79 -4.03
N ARG A 49 -2.32 -6.59 -4.18
CA ARG A 49 -1.28 -7.50 -3.69
C ARG A 49 -0.10 -6.69 -3.17
N ILE A 50 0.35 -7.04 -1.97
CA ILE A 50 1.62 -6.56 -1.42
C ILE A 50 2.74 -7.35 -2.09
N LEU A 51 3.64 -6.64 -2.78
CA LEU A 51 4.81 -7.21 -3.45
C LEU A 51 6.03 -7.25 -2.53
N GLU A 52 6.14 -6.28 -1.63
CA GLU A 52 7.24 -6.14 -0.67
C GLU A 52 6.75 -5.37 0.54
N GLU A 53 7.16 -5.76 1.75
CA GLU A 53 6.96 -5.03 2.99
C GLU A 53 8.29 -5.04 3.76
N LYS A 54 8.83 -3.86 4.08
CA LYS A 54 10.14 -3.70 4.72
C LYS A 54 10.05 -2.72 5.88
N LYS A 55 10.34 -3.23 7.08
CA LYS A 55 10.65 -2.39 8.23
C LYS A 55 12.02 -1.73 8.05
N GLN A 56 12.12 -0.46 8.34
CA GLN A 56 13.35 0.33 8.28
C GLN A 56 13.98 0.44 9.67
N ASP A 57 15.27 0.77 9.74
CA ASP A 57 16.02 0.86 11.01
C ASP A 57 15.52 1.99 11.92
N ASP A 58 14.90 3.02 11.34
CA ASP A 58 14.29 4.18 12.00
C ASP A 58 12.87 3.91 12.54
N GLY A 59 12.37 2.68 12.38
CA GLY A 59 11.03 2.26 12.81
C GLY A 59 9.94 2.49 11.76
N THR A 60 10.24 3.09 10.61
CA THR A 60 9.25 3.30 9.54
C THR A 60 9.02 2.03 8.71
N ILE A 61 7.97 1.99 7.89
CA ILE A 61 7.66 0.84 7.03
C ILE A 61 7.49 1.29 5.58
N ILE A 62 8.17 0.61 4.66
CA ILE A 62 7.99 0.80 3.22
C ILE A 62 7.31 -0.43 2.64
N ILE A 63 6.24 -0.24 1.86
CA ILE A 63 5.62 -1.31 1.09
C ILE A 63 5.68 -1.02 -0.41
N LYS A 64 5.80 -2.07 -1.21
CA LYS A 64 5.47 -2.05 -2.63
C LYS A 64 4.15 -2.78 -2.81
N ILE A 65 3.21 -2.13 -3.46
CA ILE A 65 1.85 -2.65 -3.67
C ILE A 65 1.46 -2.48 -5.13
N ILE A 66 0.83 -3.50 -5.69
CA ILE A 66 0.03 -3.38 -6.91
C ILE A 66 -1.45 -3.43 -6.51
N LYS A 67 -2.26 -2.48 -6.98
CA LYS A 67 -3.70 -2.44 -6.67
C LYS A 67 -4.55 -1.99 -7.84
N GLN A 68 -5.84 -2.28 -7.81
CA GLN A 68 -6.82 -1.81 -8.77
C GLN A 68 -6.72 -0.29 -8.96
N TYR A 69 -6.71 0.17 -10.21
CA TYR A 69 -6.68 1.59 -10.52
C TYR A 69 -8.09 2.15 -10.68
N SER A 70 -8.54 2.91 -9.68
CA SER A 70 -9.91 3.43 -9.60
C SER A 70 -10.91 2.25 -9.74
N ASN A 71 -11.93 2.37 -10.59
CA ASN A 71 -12.92 1.31 -10.82
C ASN A 71 -12.62 0.49 -12.08
N SER A 72 -11.38 0.51 -12.57
CA SER A 72 -11.00 -0.29 -13.74
C SER A 72 -10.98 -1.77 -13.37
N PRO A 73 -11.38 -2.69 -14.27
CA PRO A 73 -11.17 -4.11 -14.06
C PRO A 73 -9.68 -4.42 -13.83
N ILE A 74 -9.35 -5.40 -12.98
CA ILE A 74 -7.95 -5.81 -12.81
C ILE A 74 -7.44 -6.72 -13.93
N GLY A 75 -8.33 -7.37 -14.68
CA GLY A 75 -7.96 -8.36 -15.68
C GLY A 75 -7.04 -9.45 -15.12
N GLU A 76 -5.90 -9.67 -15.77
CA GLU A 76 -4.92 -10.70 -15.40
C GLU A 76 -3.76 -10.13 -14.58
N TYR A 77 -3.73 -8.82 -14.27
CA TYR A 77 -2.59 -8.16 -13.61
C TYR A 77 -2.29 -8.67 -12.20
N LEU A 78 -3.28 -9.25 -11.51
CA LEU A 78 -3.13 -9.82 -10.17
C LEU A 78 -3.32 -11.35 -10.13
N GLN A 79 -3.32 -12.02 -11.28
CA GLN A 79 -3.32 -13.48 -11.36
C GLN A 79 -1.86 -13.96 -11.24
N ASN A 80 -1.61 -15.00 -10.44
CA ASN A 80 -0.27 -15.59 -10.26
C ASN A 80 0.13 -16.42 -11.48
#